data_AF-A0A183HNN5-F1
#
_entry.id   AF-A0A183HNN5-F1
#
_cell.length_a   1.000
_cell.length_b   1.000
_cell.length_c   1.000
_cell.angle_alpha   90.00
_cell.angle_beta   90.00
_cell.angle_gamma   90.00
#
_symmetry.space_group_name_H-M   'P 1'
#
loop_
_entity.id
_entity.type
_entity.pdbx_description
1 polymer ?
#
loop_
_entity_poly.entity_id
_entity_poly.type
_entity_poly.pdbx_seq_one_letter_code
_entity_poly.pdbx_strand_id
1 'polypeptide(L)'
;MQNFGRKADFLQLEFDSNELMLYTSINTVEEVHQRVLQLWLLLLLSYFGKIGGFTLMKNFLERNVNETTKITDFIDWLRPFASCALLLKPALITETFGPTIQMAITRLEHIDDKELKCEIVKSDLNESPYVELAKVLQSLVLVNPEMIHLGRQMQFFSLRYILRYKHFCL
;
A
#
# COMPACT_ATOMS: atom_id res chain seq x y z
N MET A 1 -0.30 -19.31 22.82
CA MET A 1 0.98 -20.00 22.53
C MET A 1 1.99 -18.94 22.11
N GLN A 2 3.03 -18.73 22.92
CA GLN A 2 4.08 -17.72 22.72
C GLN A 2 5.21 -18.32 21.87
N ASN A 3 5.66 -17.61 20.83
CA ASN A 3 6.90 -17.91 20.09
C ASN A 3 7.90 -16.75 20.30
N PHE A 4 8.44 -16.63 21.52
CA PHE A 4 9.63 -15.83 21.79
C PHE A 4 10.82 -16.79 21.87
N GLY A 5 11.60 -16.94 20.79
CA GLY A 5 12.73 -17.87 20.85
C GLY A 5 13.51 -18.18 19.58
N ARG A 6 13.33 -17.47 18.45
CA ARG A 6 14.32 -17.55 17.37
C ARG A 6 15.31 -16.40 17.54
N LYS A 7 16.52 -16.72 18.01
CA LYS A 7 17.68 -15.85 17.91
C LYS A 7 17.80 -15.38 16.45
N ALA A 8 18.10 -14.10 16.27
CA ALA A 8 18.29 -13.46 14.98
C ALA A 8 19.60 -13.94 14.31
N ASP A 9 19.73 -15.25 14.09
CA ASP A 9 20.90 -15.88 13.46
C ASP A 9 20.89 -15.70 11.91
N PHE A 10 20.05 -14.81 11.38
CA PHE A 10 19.80 -14.65 9.93
C PHE A 10 20.40 -13.38 9.30
N LEU A 11 21.32 -12.68 9.97
CA LEU A 11 21.92 -11.45 9.42
C LEU A 11 23.31 -11.62 8.78
N GLN A 12 23.80 -12.85 8.59
CA GLN A 12 24.96 -13.07 7.73
C GLN A 12 24.51 -13.12 6.27
N LEU A 13 24.36 -11.95 5.65
CA LEU A 13 24.21 -11.80 4.22
C LEU A 13 25.56 -11.39 3.63
N GLU A 14 26.06 -12.20 2.69
CA GLU A 14 27.13 -11.80 1.78
C GLU A 14 26.59 -10.71 0.86
N PHE A 15 26.88 -9.45 1.17
CA PHE A 15 26.69 -8.32 0.26
C PHE A 15 28.03 -8.02 -0.43
N ASP A 16 28.00 -7.68 -1.71
CA ASP A 16 29.17 -7.15 -2.39
C ASP A 16 29.48 -5.75 -1.81
N SER A 17 30.64 -5.63 -1.17
CA SER A 17 31.10 -4.37 -0.58
C SER A 17 31.18 -3.24 -1.62
N ASN A 18 31.36 -3.55 -2.90
CA ASN A 18 31.44 -2.54 -3.96
C ASN A 18 30.09 -1.94 -4.31
N GLU A 19 28.99 -2.69 -4.20
CA GLU A 19 27.64 -2.17 -4.37
C GLU A 19 27.32 -1.14 -3.28
N LEU A 20 27.67 -1.43 -2.02
CA LEU A 20 27.48 -0.51 -0.89
C LEU A 20 28.28 0.79 -1.04
N MET A 21 29.51 0.71 -1.56
CA MET A 21 30.40 1.87 -1.71
C MET A 21 29.89 2.94 -2.67
N LEU A 22 29.16 2.55 -3.72
CA LEU A 22 28.49 3.46 -4.66
C LEU A 22 27.43 4.35 -3.97
N TYR A 23 26.90 3.89 -2.84
CA TYR A 23 25.84 4.58 -2.09
C TYR A 23 26.36 5.34 -0.86
N THR A 24 27.62 5.14 -0.44
CA THR A 24 28.23 5.83 0.71
C THR A 24 29.01 7.09 0.33
N SER A 25 29.29 7.32 -0.96
CA SER A 25 29.92 8.54 -1.45
C SER A 25 28.89 9.65 -1.67
N ILE A 26 28.58 10.45 -0.64
CA ILE A 26 27.59 11.54 -0.69
C ILE A 26 28.16 12.83 -0.09
N ASN A 27 27.86 13.98 -0.71
CA ASN A 27 28.48 15.29 -0.45
C ASN A 27 27.71 16.24 0.48
N THR A 28 26.50 15.91 0.99
CA THR A 28 25.72 16.76 1.93
C THR A 28 24.87 15.97 2.94
N VAL A 29 24.68 16.48 4.18
CA VAL A 29 24.12 15.75 5.34
C VAL A 29 22.60 15.48 5.26
N GLU A 30 21.82 16.36 4.66
CA GLU A 30 20.36 16.20 4.55
C GLU A 30 19.95 15.25 3.42
N GLU A 31 20.67 15.28 2.29
CA GLU A 31 20.52 14.28 1.23
C GLU A 31 20.96 12.89 1.70
N VAL A 32 21.94 12.80 2.61
CA VAL A 32 22.38 11.55 3.23
C VAL A 32 21.23 10.89 3.99
N HIS A 33 20.53 11.60 4.87
CA HIS A 33 19.49 10.95 5.69
C HIS A 33 18.34 10.39 4.85
N GLN A 34 17.82 11.15 3.89
CA GLN A 34 16.69 10.70 3.08
C GLN A 34 17.10 9.57 2.11
N ARG A 35 18.28 9.65 1.50
CA ARG A 35 18.79 8.58 0.61
C ARG A 35 19.10 7.31 1.39
N VAL A 36 19.72 7.43 2.57
CA VAL A 36 20.03 6.28 3.44
C VAL A 36 18.76 5.56 3.88
N LEU A 37 17.69 6.29 4.24
CA LEU A 37 16.40 5.66 4.59
C LEU A 37 15.75 4.94 3.40
N GLN A 38 15.78 5.54 2.21
CA GLN A 38 15.29 4.89 0.98
C GLN A 38 16.12 3.65 0.62
N LEU A 39 17.44 3.70 0.81
CA LEU A 39 18.34 2.56 0.61
C LEU A 39 18.04 1.41 1.58
N TRP A 40 17.86 1.71 2.87
CA TRP A 40 17.47 0.70 3.85
C TRP A 40 16.14 0.04 3.51
N LEU A 41 15.16 0.83 3.08
CA LEU A 41 13.87 0.32 2.66
C LEU A 41 14.00 -0.54 1.40
N LEU A 42 14.80 -0.13 0.42
CA LEU A 42 15.07 -0.92 -0.78
C LEU A 42 15.74 -2.25 -0.44
N LEU A 43 16.74 -2.26 0.45
CA LEU A 43 17.41 -3.48 0.91
C LEU A 43 16.43 -4.41 1.63
N LEU A 44 15.57 -3.85 2.49
CA LEU A 44 14.54 -4.61 3.20
C LEU A 44 13.51 -5.22 2.24
N LEU A 45 13.05 -4.46 1.24
CA LEU A 45 12.13 -4.96 0.21
C LEU A 45 12.78 -6.01 -0.68
N SER A 46 14.06 -5.84 -1.00
CA SER A 46 14.85 -6.80 -1.78
C SER A 46 15.03 -8.12 -1.02
N TYR A 47 15.37 -8.03 0.27
CA TYR A 47 15.44 -9.19 1.14
C TYR A 47 14.08 -9.87 1.31
N PHE A 48 13.02 -9.10 1.57
CA PHE A 48 11.65 -9.58 1.64
C PHE A 48 11.26 -10.35 0.37
N GLY A 49 11.61 -9.82 -0.81
CA GLY A 49 11.43 -10.53 -2.08
C GLY A 49 12.25 -11.81 -2.18
N LYS A 50 13.53 -11.77 -1.79
CA LYS A 50 14.45 -12.93 -1.84
C LYS A 50 13.96 -14.10 -0.96
N ILE A 51 13.33 -13.82 0.17
CA ILE A 51 12.75 -14.85 1.05
C ILE A 51 11.34 -15.29 0.63
N GLY A 52 10.86 -14.88 -0.55
CA GLY A 52 9.52 -15.23 -1.05
C GLY A 52 8.38 -14.43 -0.43
N GLY A 53 8.67 -13.30 0.22
CA GLY A 53 7.69 -12.49 0.94
C GLY A 53 6.55 -11.97 0.06
N PHE A 54 6.82 -11.55 -1.17
CA PHE A 54 5.76 -11.11 -2.09
C PHE A 54 4.85 -12.26 -2.51
N THR A 55 5.39 -13.46 -2.73
CA THR A 55 4.59 -14.66 -2.99
C THR A 55 3.72 -15.02 -1.80
N LEU A 56 4.26 -14.93 -0.58
CA LEU A 56 3.49 -15.13 0.65
C LEU A 56 2.38 -14.09 0.78
N MET A 57 2.66 -12.82 0.49
CA MET A 57 1.68 -11.75 0.52
C MET A 57 0.57 -11.96 -0.51
N LYS A 58 0.91 -12.34 -1.74
CA LYS A 58 -0.06 -12.70 -2.78
C LYS A 58 -0.99 -13.81 -2.30
N ASN A 59 -0.42 -14.91 -1.81
CA ASN A 59 -1.20 -16.05 -1.30
C ASN A 59 -2.09 -15.67 -0.11
N PHE A 60 -1.60 -14.78 0.77
CA PHE A 60 -2.39 -14.26 1.87
C PHE A 60 -3.59 -13.46 1.35
N LEU A 61 -3.38 -12.54 0.43
CA LEU A 61 -4.43 -11.71 -0.16
C LEU A 61 -5.46 -12.55 -0.91
N GLU A 62 -5.03 -13.50 -1.75
CA GLU A 62 -5.91 -14.40 -2.50
C GLU A 62 -6.83 -15.23 -1.60
N ARG A 63 -6.38 -15.58 -0.39
CA ARG A 63 -7.16 -16.38 0.56
C ARG A 63 -8.10 -15.54 1.43
N ASN A 64 -7.71 -14.31 1.75
CA ASN A 64 -8.39 -13.50 2.76
C ASN A 64 -9.28 -12.40 2.15
N VAL A 65 -8.97 -11.94 0.94
CA VAL A 65 -9.74 -10.90 0.26
C VAL A 65 -10.95 -11.52 -0.44
N ASN A 66 -12.13 -11.19 0.06
CA ASN A 66 -13.42 -11.54 -0.53
C ASN A 66 -14.44 -10.40 -0.34
N GLU A 67 -15.69 -10.61 -0.75
CA GLU A 67 -16.76 -9.59 -0.71
C GLU A 67 -17.08 -9.06 0.70
N THR A 68 -16.79 -9.84 1.74
CA THR A 68 -17.07 -9.49 3.15
C THR A 68 -15.92 -8.75 3.83
N THR A 69 -14.79 -8.56 3.13
CA THR A 69 -13.61 -7.88 3.64
C THR A 69 -13.92 -6.43 4.02
N LYS A 70 -13.52 -6.01 5.21
CA LYS A 70 -13.76 -4.64 5.66
C LYS A 70 -12.83 -3.67 4.94
N ILE A 71 -13.29 -2.44 4.74
CA ILE A 71 -12.49 -1.35 4.14
C ILE A 71 -11.19 -1.13 4.92
N THR A 72 -11.24 -1.22 6.25
CA THR A 72 -10.06 -1.10 7.12
C THR A 72 -9.03 -2.20 6.88
N ASP A 73 -9.47 -3.42 6.58
CA ASP A 73 -8.55 -4.54 6.35
C ASP A 73 -7.76 -4.33 5.04
N PHE A 74 -8.42 -3.82 3.99
CA PHE A 74 -7.73 -3.41 2.76
C PHE A 74 -6.66 -2.35 3.03
N ILE A 75 -6.97 -1.34 3.86
CA ILE A 75 -6.02 -0.30 4.23
C ILE A 75 -4.82 -0.92 4.94
N ASP A 76 -5.06 -1.72 5.99
CA ASP A 76 -4.00 -2.28 6.81
C ASP A 76 -3.07 -3.20 6.02
N TRP A 77 -3.61 -3.94 5.05
CA TRP A 77 -2.81 -4.86 4.23
C TRP A 77 -2.06 -4.16 3.09
N LEU A 78 -2.64 -3.12 2.49
CA LEU A 78 -2.04 -2.44 1.32
C LEU A 78 -1.14 -1.26 1.70
N ARG A 79 -1.45 -0.54 2.80
CA ARG A 79 -0.74 0.69 3.20
C ARG A 79 0.78 0.52 3.29
N PRO A 80 1.33 -0.56 3.90
CA PRO A 80 2.78 -0.73 3.98
C PRO A 80 3.47 -0.71 2.61
N PHE A 81 2.83 -1.28 1.58
CA PHE A 81 3.35 -1.34 0.22
C PHE A 81 3.03 -0.07 -0.57
N ALA A 82 1.91 0.59 -0.29
CA ALA A 82 1.56 1.88 -0.87
C ALA A 82 2.57 2.96 -0.47
N SER A 83 3.00 2.97 0.80
CA SER A 83 4.01 3.91 1.31
C SER A 83 5.39 3.74 0.66
N CYS A 84 5.67 2.58 0.05
CA CYS A 84 6.94 2.30 -0.63
C CYS A 84 6.76 1.98 -2.12
N ALA A 85 5.62 2.31 -2.72
CA ALA A 85 5.26 1.90 -4.08
C ALA A 85 6.28 2.34 -5.15
N LEU A 86 6.92 3.50 -4.96
CA LEU A 86 7.95 4.02 -5.86
C LEU A 86 9.22 3.15 -5.92
N LEU A 87 9.46 2.30 -4.91
CA LEU A 87 10.60 1.39 -4.85
C LEU A 87 10.26 -0.01 -5.39
N LEU A 88 8.99 -0.26 -5.74
CA LEU A 88 8.53 -1.54 -6.25
C LEU A 88 8.47 -1.51 -7.78
N LYS A 89 8.80 -2.64 -8.40
CA LYS A 89 8.62 -2.79 -9.85
C LYS A 89 7.12 -2.81 -10.18
N PRO A 90 6.64 -2.09 -11.20
CA PRO A 90 5.22 -2.08 -11.59
C PRO A 90 4.63 -3.48 -11.79
N ALA A 91 5.36 -4.38 -12.45
CA ALA A 91 4.94 -5.77 -12.67
C ALA A 91 4.71 -6.53 -11.36
N LEU A 92 5.54 -6.30 -10.34
CA LEU A 92 5.40 -6.91 -9.03
C LEU A 92 4.13 -6.42 -8.33
N ILE A 93 3.79 -5.14 -8.50
CA ILE A 93 2.55 -4.57 -7.96
C ILE A 93 1.34 -5.22 -8.65
N THR A 94 1.34 -5.30 -9.98
CA THR A 94 0.27 -5.97 -10.74
C THR A 94 0.10 -7.42 -10.28
N GLU A 95 1.19 -8.18 -10.19
CA GLU A 95 1.13 -9.60 -9.89
C GLU A 95 0.71 -9.89 -8.44
N THR A 96 1.20 -9.09 -7.49
CA THR A 96 1.00 -9.35 -6.05
C THR A 96 -0.30 -8.72 -5.54
N PHE A 97 -0.58 -7.48 -5.94
CA PHE A 97 -1.66 -6.68 -5.37
C PHE A 97 -2.79 -6.40 -6.34
N GLY A 98 -2.59 -6.63 -7.65
CA GLY A 98 -3.56 -6.29 -8.70
C GLY A 98 -4.99 -6.79 -8.44
N PRO A 99 -5.20 -8.08 -8.14
CA PRO A 99 -6.53 -8.60 -7.84
C PRO A 99 -7.20 -7.92 -6.62
N THR A 100 -6.41 -7.64 -5.57
CA THR A 100 -6.90 -6.96 -4.36
C THR A 100 -7.24 -5.50 -4.64
N ILE A 101 -6.40 -4.80 -5.40
CA ILE A 101 -6.64 -3.42 -5.86
C ILE A 101 -7.96 -3.38 -6.63
N GLN A 102 -8.16 -4.30 -7.58
CA GLN A 102 -9.36 -4.33 -8.40
C GLN A 102 -10.62 -4.55 -7.55
N MET A 103 -10.59 -5.51 -6.63
CA MET A 103 -11.71 -5.76 -5.70
C MET A 103 -12.01 -4.52 -4.84
N ALA A 104 -10.98 -3.89 -4.27
CA ALA A 104 -11.14 -2.70 -3.45
C ALA A 104 -11.78 -1.54 -4.25
N ILE A 105 -11.33 -1.31 -5.49
CA ILE A 105 -11.90 -0.31 -6.39
C ILE A 105 -13.38 -0.61 -6.66
N THR A 106 -13.71 -1.85 -7.01
CA THR A 106 -15.09 -2.25 -7.27
C THR A 106 -15.97 -2.05 -6.03
N ARG A 107 -15.47 -2.34 -4.82
CA ARG A 107 -16.18 -2.06 -3.57
C ARG A 107 -16.42 -0.56 -3.37
N LEU A 108 -15.43 0.29 -3.65
CA LEU A 108 -15.59 1.75 -3.55
C LEU A 108 -16.61 2.30 -4.56
N GLU A 109 -16.68 1.74 -5.77
CA GLU A 109 -17.66 2.17 -6.77
C GLU A 109 -19.12 1.83 -6.43
N HIS A 110 -19.33 0.76 -5.65
CA HIS A 110 -20.65 0.23 -5.31
C HIS A 110 -21.09 0.54 -3.87
N ILE A 111 -20.46 1.51 -3.20
CA ILE A 111 -20.91 1.96 -1.87
C ILE A 111 -22.35 2.45 -1.96
N ASP A 112 -23.21 1.85 -1.14
CA ASP A 112 -24.61 2.24 -1.04
C ASP A 112 -24.82 3.45 -0.12
N ASP A 113 -25.95 4.13 -0.26
CA ASP A 113 -26.26 5.31 0.53
C ASP A 113 -26.45 5.02 2.03
N LYS A 114 -26.68 3.75 2.42
CA LYS A 114 -26.85 3.36 3.83
C LYS A 114 -25.50 3.23 4.53
N GLU A 115 -24.55 2.53 3.92
CA GLU A 115 -23.14 2.45 4.35
C GLU A 115 -22.56 3.86 4.44
N LEU A 116 -22.81 4.70 3.43
CA LEU A 116 -22.34 6.07 3.43
C LEU A 116 -22.91 6.89 4.60
N LYS A 117 -24.23 6.85 4.84
CA LYS A 117 -24.86 7.55 5.97
C LYS A 117 -24.34 7.08 7.33
N CYS A 118 -24.14 5.78 7.50
CA CYS A 118 -23.61 5.21 8.74
C CYS A 118 -22.21 5.72 9.09
N GLU A 119 -21.40 6.05 8.09
CA GLU A 119 -20.03 6.52 8.28
C GLU A 119 -19.95 8.02 8.55
N ILE A 120 -20.82 8.80 7.90
CA ILE A 120 -20.92 10.25 8.11
C ILE A 120 -21.26 10.59 9.56
N VAL A 121 -22.06 9.75 10.22
CA VAL A 121 -22.42 9.92 11.63
C VAL A 121 -21.22 9.65 12.58
N LYS A 122 -20.18 8.94 12.13
CA LYS A 122 -19.13 8.39 13.00
C LYS A 122 -17.80 9.14 12.97
N SER A 123 -17.50 9.92 11.93
CA SER A 123 -16.16 10.48 11.74
C SER A 123 -16.15 11.71 10.84
N ASP A 124 -15.13 12.55 11.01
CA ASP A 124 -14.83 13.62 10.07
C ASP A 124 -14.45 13.03 8.70
N LEU A 125 -14.80 13.74 7.63
CA LEU A 125 -14.50 13.34 6.24
C LEU A 125 -13.02 12.95 6.02
N ASN A 126 -12.10 13.64 6.70
CA ASN A 126 -10.66 13.38 6.58
C ASN A 126 -10.21 12.08 7.27
N GLU A 127 -10.99 11.60 8.23
CA GLU A 127 -10.77 10.36 8.98
C GLU A 127 -11.53 9.18 8.36
N SER A 128 -12.31 9.42 7.30
CA SER A 128 -13.08 8.39 6.63
C SER A 128 -12.17 7.28 6.08
N PRO A 129 -12.44 6.00 6.43
CA PRO A 129 -11.68 4.88 5.91
C PRO A 129 -11.85 4.73 4.39
N TYR A 130 -12.92 5.27 3.80
CA TYR A 130 -13.12 5.25 2.35
C TYR A 130 -12.20 6.24 1.63
N VAL A 131 -12.02 7.43 2.20
CA VAL A 131 -11.07 8.43 1.69
C VAL A 131 -9.65 7.90 1.82
N GLU A 132 -9.34 7.27 2.95
CA GLU A 132 -8.02 6.70 3.19
C GLU A 132 -7.71 5.51 2.26
N LEU A 133 -8.66 4.59 2.06
CA LEU A 133 -8.48 3.50 1.10
C LEU A 133 -8.25 4.04 -0.31
N ALA A 134 -9.00 5.07 -0.74
CA ALA A 134 -8.80 5.69 -2.05
C ALA A 134 -7.38 6.27 -2.22
N LYS A 135 -6.80 6.88 -1.17
CA LYS A 135 -5.40 7.36 -1.19
C LYS A 135 -4.40 6.21 -1.30
N VAL A 136 -4.57 5.16 -0.50
CA VAL A 136 -3.71 3.96 -0.52
C VAL A 136 -3.72 3.31 -1.90
N LEU A 137 -4.90 3.13 -2.49
CA LEU A 137 -5.03 2.57 -3.84
C LEU A 137 -4.39 3.48 -4.88
N GLN A 138 -4.58 4.80 -4.77
CA GLN A 138 -3.99 5.78 -5.68
C GLN A 138 -2.46 5.71 -5.68
N SER A 139 -1.80 5.59 -4.52
CA SER A 139 -0.35 5.44 -4.42
C SER A 139 0.18 4.20 -5.14
N LEU A 140 -0.57 3.09 -5.14
CA LEU A 140 -0.18 1.85 -5.80
C LEU A 140 -0.39 1.87 -7.31
N VAL A 141 -1.46 2.50 -7.80
CA VAL A 141 -1.78 2.52 -9.24
C VAL A 141 -1.03 3.60 -10.01
N LEU A 142 -0.67 4.72 -9.38
CA LEU A 142 0.01 5.83 -10.08
C LEU A 142 1.43 5.48 -10.53
N VAL A 143 2.09 4.55 -9.84
CA VAL A 143 3.45 4.10 -10.20
C VAL A 143 3.45 3.07 -11.33
N ASN A 144 2.27 2.59 -11.75
CA ASN A 144 2.12 1.59 -12.78
C ASN A 144 1.37 2.15 -14.01
N PRO A 145 2.05 2.34 -15.15
CA PRO A 145 1.42 2.85 -16.38
C PRO A 145 0.18 2.08 -16.82
N GLU A 146 0.16 0.76 -16.63
CA GLU A 146 -0.95 -0.11 -17.04
C GLU A 146 -2.22 0.13 -16.20
N MET A 147 -2.06 0.61 -14.96
CA MET A 147 -3.15 0.83 -14.00
C MET A 147 -3.55 2.31 -13.88
N ILE A 148 -2.99 3.21 -14.70
CA ILE A 148 -3.30 4.66 -14.66
C ILE A 148 -4.82 4.93 -14.80
N HIS A 149 -5.52 4.13 -15.60
CA HIS A 149 -6.97 4.27 -15.78
C HIS A 149 -7.73 4.06 -14.46
N LEU A 150 -7.28 3.12 -13.61
CA LEU A 150 -7.79 2.91 -12.25
C LEU A 150 -7.48 4.10 -11.34
N GLY A 151 -6.33 4.73 -11.50
CA GLY A 151 -5.96 5.96 -10.79
C GLY A 151 -6.95 7.11 -11.03
N ARG A 152 -7.47 7.24 -12.25
CA ARG A 152 -8.52 8.22 -12.56
C ARG A 152 -9.85 7.88 -11.89
N GLN A 153 -10.23 6.60 -11.84
CA GLN A 153 -11.44 6.17 -11.13
C GLN A 153 -11.41 6.56 -9.65
N MET A 154 -10.24 6.47 -9.00
CA MET A 154 -10.07 6.90 -7.60
C MET A 154 -10.27 8.40 -7.40
N GLN A 155 -9.81 9.23 -8.33
CA GLN A 155 -10.06 10.68 -8.28
C GLN A 155 -11.55 10.99 -8.41
N PHE A 156 -12.24 10.35 -9.35
CA PHE A 156 -13.69 10.50 -9.50
C PHE A 156 -14.47 9.96 -8.30
N PHE A 157 -14.03 8.84 -7.71
CA PHE A 157 -14.59 8.31 -6.49
C PHE A 157 -14.51 9.35 -5.36
N SER A 158 -13.31 9.87 -5.06
CA SER A 158 -13.12 10.86 -3.99
C SER A 158 -14.00 12.08 -4.17
N LEU A 159 -14.11 12.62 -5.39
CA LEU A 159 -15.00 13.75 -5.69
C LEU A 159 -16.47 13.40 -5.43
N ARG A 160 -16.95 12.26 -5.92
CA ARG A 160 -18.33 11.79 -5.68
C ARG A 160 -18.60 11.58 -4.20
N TYR A 161 -17.66 10.99 -3.48
CA TYR A 161 -17.76 10.74 -2.05
C TYR A 161 -17.89 12.04 -1.25
N ILE A 162 -17.05 13.04 -1.53
CA ILE A 162 -17.11 14.35 -0.88
C ILE A 162 -18.44 15.06 -1.16
N LEU A 163 -18.92 15.01 -2.41
CA LEU A 163 -20.20 15.63 -2.78
C LEU A 163 -21.38 14.99 -2.03
N ARG A 164 -21.40 13.65 -1.94
CA ARG A 164 -22.43 12.94 -1.18
C ARG A 164 -22.32 13.20 0.32
N TYR A 165 -21.10 13.27 0.88
CA TYR A 165 -20.87 13.65 2.28
C TYR A 165 -21.50 15.01 2.59
N LYS A 166 -21.23 16.03 1.76
CA LYS A 166 -21.82 17.37 1.93
C LYS A 166 -23.34 17.36 1.81
N HIS A 167 -23.91 16.57 0.91
CA HIS A 167 -25.35 16.45 0.76
C HIS A 167 -26.03 15.84 1.99
N PHE A 168 -25.36 14.94 2.72
CA PHE A 168 -25.94 14.32 3.93
C PHE A 168 -25.66 15.10 5.22
N CYS A 169 -24.68 16.01 5.22
CA CYS A 169 -24.37 16.88 6.36
C CYS A 169 -25.09 18.24 6.35
N LEU A 170 -25.76 18.59 5.25
CA LEU A 170 -26.63 19.77 5.12
C LEU A 170 -28.10 19.36 5.30
#